data_AF-A0A382CLN7-F1
#
_entry.id   AF-A0A382CLN7-F1
#
_cell.length_a   1.000
_cell.length_b   1.000
_cell.length_c   1.000
_cell.angle_alpha   90.00
_cell.angle_beta   90.00
_cell.angle_gamma   90.00
#
_symmetry.space_group_name_H-M   'P 1'
#
loop_
_entity.id
_entity.type
_entity.pdbx_description
1 polymer ?
#
loop_
_entity_poly.entity_id
_entity_poly.type
_entity_poly.pdbx_seq_one_letter_code
_entity_poly.pdbx_strand_id
1 'polypeptide(L)'
;VIHHDLKAELNPEITANIGKVDYISHLAAGSHVDRSISYPLEFVMDNVVGTAHILDYARKLDNIERFAYFSTDEVFGPAPQGINYKENDRYN
;
A
#
# COMPACT_ATOMS: atom_id res chain seq x y z
N VAL A 1 19.61 3.17 5.57
CA VAL A 1 18.24 2.68 5.83
C VAL A 1 17.53 3.78 6.62
N ILE A 2 16.36 4.20 6.17
CA ILE A 2 15.54 5.20 6.86
C ILE A 2 14.36 4.46 7.46
N HIS A 3 14.11 4.65 8.75
CA HIS A 3 12.99 4.04 9.45
C HIS A 3 11.86 5.06 9.56
N HIS A 4 10.68 4.69 9.07
CA HIS A 4 9.49 5.53 9.09
C HIS A 4 8.25 4.65 9.18
N ASP A 5 7.27 5.05 9.99
CA ASP A 5 5.93 4.43 10.01
C ASP A 5 5.07 5.12 8.94
N LEU A 6 4.60 4.35 7.96
CA LEU A 6 3.82 4.87 6.85
C LEU A 6 2.48 5.44 7.28
N LYS A 7 2.00 5.16 8.50
CA LYS A 7 0.83 5.84 9.09
C LYS A 7 1.01 7.36 9.20
N ALA A 8 2.25 7.86 9.14
CA ALA A 8 2.56 9.29 9.13
C ALA A 8 3.04 9.75 7.74
N GLU A 9 2.74 11.00 7.40
CA GLU A 9 3.25 11.61 6.17
C GLU A 9 4.79 11.67 6.15
N LEU A 10 5.38 11.63 4.95
CA LEU A 10 6.80 11.84 4.78
C LEU A 10 7.10 13.34 4.82
N ASN A 11 7.72 13.79 5.91
CA ASN A 11 8.11 15.18 6.08
C ASN A 11 9.36 15.54 5.22
N PRO A 12 9.66 16.84 5.02
CA PRO A 12 10.78 17.27 4.18
C PRO A 12 12.16 16.73 4.59
N GLU A 13 12.39 16.46 5.88
CA GLU A 13 13.66 15.93 6.37
C GLU A 13 13.83 14.45 5.97
N ILE A 14 12.77 13.66 6.11
CA ILE A 14 12.76 12.26 5.68
C ILE A 14 12.95 12.17 4.17
N THR A 15 12.20 12.95 3.39
CA THR A 15 12.28 12.92 1.93
C THR A 15 13.66 13.35 1.43
N ALA A 16 14.29 14.35 2.05
CA ALA A 16 15.66 14.76 1.72
C ALA A 16 16.68 13.64 1.96
N ASN A 17 16.50 12.85 3.03
CA ASN A 17 17.39 11.73 3.34
C ASN A 17 17.23 10.53 2.39
N ILE A 18 16.05 10.33 1.78
CA ILE A 18 15.81 9.23 0.81
C ILE A 18 16.64 9.45 -0.47
N GLY A 19 16.77 10.70 -0.92
CA GLY A 19 17.49 11.05 -2.15
C GLY A 19 16.68 10.80 -3.43
N LYS A 20 17.39 10.60 -4.55
CA LYS A 20 16.75 10.35 -5.86
C LYS A 20 16.12 8.96 -5.89
N VAL A 21 14.87 8.87 -6.30
CA VAL A 21 14.10 7.61 -6.40
C VAL A 21 13.56 7.45 -7.81
N ASP A 22 13.98 6.38 -8.48
CA ASP A 22 13.46 5.98 -9.80
C ASP A 22 12.36 4.90 -9.68
N TYR A 23 12.38 4.11 -8.60
CA TYR A 23 11.47 2.98 -8.37
C TYR A 23 10.93 2.96 -6.94
N ILE A 24 9.63 2.68 -6.78
CA ILE A 24 9.01 2.42 -5.47
C ILE A 24 8.39 1.02 -5.49
N SER A 25 8.73 0.21 -4.48
CA SER A 25 8.06 -1.06 -4.19
C SER A 25 7.37 -0.95 -2.84
N HIS A 26 6.05 -0.74 -2.86
CA HIS A 26 5.23 -0.60 -1.66
C HIS A 26 4.75 -1.97 -1.22
N LEU A 27 5.52 -2.59 -0.33
CA LEU A 27 5.31 -3.96 0.19
C LEU A 27 4.73 -3.98 1.61
N ALA A 28 4.64 -2.82 2.27
CA ALA A 28 4.19 -2.73 3.65
C ALA A 28 2.67 -2.76 3.74
N ALA A 29 2.12 -3.68 4.53
CA ALA A 29 0.70 -3.81 4.81
C ALA A 29 0.46 -4.56 6.12
N GLY A 30 -0.65 -4.27 6.79
CA GLY A 30 -1.30 -5.21 7.68
C GLY A 30 -1.93 -6.33 6.86
N SER A 31 -1.49 -7.58 7.07
CA SER A 31 -1.84 -8.73 6.21
C SER A 31 -2.57 -9.87 6.92
N HIS A 32 -2.75 -9.79 8.25
CA HIS A 32 -3.34 -10.88 9.03
C HIS A 32 -4.86 -10.72 9.14
N VAL A 33 -5.63 -11.58 8.47
CA VAL A 33 -7.10 -11.53 8.41
C VAL A 33 -7.73 -11.48 9.82
N ASP A 34 -7.35 -12.35 10.75
CA ASP A 34 -7.94 -12.36 12.11
C ASP A 34 -7.70 -11.04 12.86
N ARG A 35 -6.54 -10.42 12.63
CA ARG A 35 -6.19 -9.13 13.23
C ARG A 35 -6.97 -8.00 12.58
N SER A 36 -7.29 -8.10 11.29
CA SER A 36 -8.11 -7.08 10.60
C SER A 36 -9.55 -7.07 11.12
N ILE A 37 -10.08 -8.22 11.51
CA ILE A 37 -11.39 -8.34 12.15
C ILE A 37 -11.36 -7.74 13.57
N SER A 38 -10.29 -8.03 14.32
CA SER A 38 -10.16 -7.58 15.72
C SER A 38 -9.80 -6.09 15.84
N TYR A 39 -8.99 -5.57 14.91
CA TYR A 39 -8.43 -4.22 14.93
C TYR A 39 -8.54 -3.54 13.55
N PRO A 40 -9.76 -3.31 13.04
CA PRO A 40 -9.98 -2.85 11.67
C PRO A 40 -9.35 -1.48 11.40
N LEU A 41 -9.32 -0.59 12.41
CA LEU A 41 -8.73 0.74 12.25
C LEU A 41 -7.21 0.69 12.03
N GLU A 42 -6.49 -0.29 12.60
CA GLU A 42 -5.07 -0.46 12.32
C GLU A 42 -4.85 -0.77 10.84
N PHE A 43 -5.69 -1.61 10.24
CA PHE A 43 -5.60 -1.97 8.83
C PHE A 43 -5.99 -0.82 7.90
N VAL A 44 -6.94 0.03 8.29
CA VAL A 44 -7.22 1.26 7.55
C VAL A 44 -5.99 2.18 7.57
N MET A 45 -5.35 2.34 8.73
CA MET A 45 -4.16 3.17 8.85
C MET A 45 -2.96 2.59 8.07
N ASP A 46 -2.73 1.29 8.15
CA ASP A 46 -1.61 0.63 7.47
C ASP A 46 -1.81 0.55 5.96
N ASN A 47 -2.98 0.08 5.52
CA ASN A 47 -3.18 -0.31 4.11
C ASN A 47 -3.78 0.80 3.26
N VAL A 48 -4.61 1.68 3.85
CA VAL A 48 -5.26 2.77 3.10
C VAL A 48 -4.50 4.07 3.28
N VAL A 49 -4.37 4.53 4.53
CA VAL A 49 -3.71 5.81 4.83
C VAL A 49 -2.22 5.74 4.49
N GLY A 50 -1.53 4.66 4.89
CA GLY A 50 -0.12 4.45 4.54
C GLY A 50 0.13 4.42 3.03
N THR A 51 -0.73 3.73 2.28
CA THR A 51 -0.66 3.74 0.81
C THR A 51 -0.87 5.14 0.24
N ALA A 52 -1.84 5.90 0.76
CA ALA A 52 -2.06 7.28 0.34
C ALA A 52 -0.83 8.17 0.58
N HIS A 53 -0.13 8.02 1.71
CA HIS A 53 1.10 8.77 1.98
C HIS A 53 2.23 8.43 1.00
N ILE A 54 2.42 7.16 0.64
CA ILE A 54 3.46 6.78 -0.33
C ILE A 54 3.08 7.26 -1.74
N LEU A 55 1.81 7.19 -2.13
CA LEU A 55 1.35 7.77 -3.40
C LEU A 55 1.54 9.30 -3.43
N ASP A 56 1.26 9.98 -2.32
CA ASP A 56 1.46 11.43 -2.19
C ASP A 56 2.94 11.82 -2.25
N TYR A 57 3.83 10.99 -1.69
CA TYR A 57 5.26 11.13 -1.87
C TYR A 57 5.67 10.89 -3.34
N ALA A 58 5.19 9.80 -3.94
CA ALA A 58 5.55 9.39 -5.30
C ALA A 58 5.19 10.45 -6.36
N ARG A 59 4.01 11.08 -6.25
CA ARG A 59 3.57 12.13 -7.18
C ARG A 59 4.39 13.43 -7.10
N LYS A 60 5.21 13.60 -6.05
CA LYS A 60 6.10 14.76 -5.86
C LYS A 60 7.50 14.51 -6.41
N LEU A 61 7.80 13.30 -6.88
CA LEU A 61 9.09 12.94 -7.46
C LEU A 61 9.12 13.31 -8.95
N ASP A 62 10.24 13.90 -9.40
CA ASP A 62 10.38 14.38 -10.78
C ASP A 62 10.49 13.26 -11.82
N ASN A 63 11.07 12.11 -11.46
CA ASN A 63 11.47 11.06 -12.43
C ASN A 63 11.16 9.64 -11.94
N ILE A 64 9.99 9.43 -11.32
CA ILE A 64 9.58 8.06 -10.97
C ILE A 64 9.27 7.27 -12.25
N GLU A 65 9.99 6.16 -12.46
CA GLU A 65 9.77 5.26 -13.61
C GLU A 65 8.67 4.24 -13.31
N ARG A 66 8.57 3.78 -12.05
CA ARG A 66 7.58 2.79 -11.64
C ARG A 66 7.22 2.85 -10.16
N PHE A 67 5.93 2.72 -9.90
CA PHE A 67 5.38 2.42 -8.58
C PHE A 67 4.74 1.03 -8.62
N ALA A 68 5.30 0.08 -7.88
CA ALA A 68 4.74 -1.25 -7.71
C ALA A 68 3.99 -1.33 -6.37
N TYR A 69 2.67 -1.40 -6.44
CA TYR A 69 1.81 -1.65 -5.29
C TYR A 69 1.58 -3.15 -5.12
N PHE A 70 1.89 -3.68 -3.94
CA PHE A 70 1.64 -5.09 -3.63
C PHE A 70 0.29 -5.24 -2.95
N SER A 71 -0.74 -5.59 -3.73
CA SER A 71 -2.09 -5.86 -3.25
C SER A 71 -2.28 -7.34 -2.88
N THR A 72 -3.53 -7.78 -2.78
CA THR A 72 -3.92 -9.15 -2.42
C THR A 72 -5.16 -9.55 -3.23
N ASP A 73 -5.34 -10.83 -3.50
CA ASP A 73 -6.57 -11.36 -4.11
C ASP A 73 -7.79 -11.22 -3.17
N GLU A 74 -7.56 -11.05 -1.87
CA GLU A 74 -8.62 -10.78 -0.87
C GLU A 74 -9.41 -9.50 -1.18
N VAL A 75 -8.89 -8.60 -2.03
CA VAL A 75 -9.69 -7.47 -2.51
C VAL A 75 -10.94 -7.96 -3.22
N PHE A 76 -10.93 -9.09 -3.92
CA PHE A 76 -12.12 -9.63 -4.57
C PHE A 76 -13.09 -10.33 -3.60
N GLY A 77 -12.68 -10.54 -2.34
CA GLY A 77 -13.41 -11.35 -1.38
C GLY A 77 -13.33 -12.85 -1.69
N PRO A 78 -14.12 -13.68 -0.98
CA PRO A 78 -14.10 -15.12 -1.15
C PRO A 78 -14.65 -15.54 -2.52
N ALA A 79 -13.84 -16.28 -3.28
CA ALA A 79 -14.26 -16.82 -4.58
C ALA A 79 -15.29 -17.96 -4.41
N PRO A 80 -16.39 -17.97 -5.18
CA PRO A 80 -17.27 -19.13 -5.27
C PRO A 80 -16.53 -20.36 -5.79
N GLN A 81 -17.05 -21.56 -5.46
CA GLN A 81 -16.44 -22.81 -5.90
C GLN A 81 -16.31 -22.88 -7.43
N GLY A 82 -15.09 -23.13 -7.92
CA GLY A 82 -14.80 -23.26 -9.35
C GLY A 82 -14.64 -21.94 -10.11
N ILE A 83 -14.67 -20.81 -9.41
CA ILE A 83 -14.44 -19.47 -9.99
C ILE A 83 -13.05 -18.97 -9.60
N ASN A 84 -12.30 -18.51 -10.59
CA ASN A 84 -11.06 -17.76 -10.39
C ASN A 84 -11.28 -16.33 -10.87
N TYR A 85 -11.09 -15.35 -9.99
CA TYR A 85 -11.22 -13.95 -10.35
C TYR A 85 -10.13 -13.51 -11.33
N LYS A 86 -10.52 -12.69 -12.29
CA LYS A 86 -9.66 -11.96 -13.22
C LYS A 86 -9.55 -10.50 -12.81
N GLU A 87 -8.59 -9.78 -13.36
CA GLU A 87 -8.25 -8.40 -12.97
C GLU A 87 -9.40 -7.41 -13.10
N ASN A 88 -10.36 -7.67 -13.99
CA ASN A 88 -11.51 -6.79 -14.25
C ASN A 88 -12.84 -7.36 -13.74
N ASP A 89 -12.80 -8.47 -12.99
CA ASP A 89 -14.02 -9.01 -12.39
C ASP A 89 -14.53 -8.06 -11.31
N ARG A 90 -15.85 -7.82 -11.31
CA ARG A 90 -16.48 -6.91 -10.35
C ARG A 90 -16.70 -7.62 -9.02
N TYR A 91 -16.63 -6.84 -7.95
CA TYR A 91 -17.26 -7.16 -6.69
C TYR A 91 -18.75 -7.48 -6.97
N ASN A 92 -19.22 -8.65 -6.54
CA ASN A 92 -20.64 -9.02 -6.64
C ASN A 92 -21.51 -8.05 -5.85
#